data_AF-A0A644X7P2-F1
#
_entry.id   AF-A0A644X7P2-F1
#
_cell.length_a   1.000
_cell.length_b   1.000
_cell.length_c   1.000
_cell.angle_alpha   90.00
_cell.angle_beta   90.00
_cell.angle_gamma   90.00
#
_symmetry.space_group_name_H-M   'P 1'
#
loop_
_entity.id
_entity.type
_entity.pdbx_description
1 polymer ?
#
loop_
_entity_poly.entity_id
_entity_poly.type
_entity_poly.pdbx_seq_one_letter_code
_entity_poly.pdbx_strand_id
1 'polypeptide(L)' 'MRSEVIAGNFAAKEAISKSLGTGIRGFSLKEIEVLRDDLGKPIVFFSDNIEKLIGKGYKLNLSISHNNTSAIAFAILEES' A
#
# COMPACT_ATOMS: atom_id res chain seq x y z
N MET A 1 -11.18 4.85 15.01
CA MET A 1 -10.63 5.21 13.68
C MET A 1 -11.82 5.41 12.74
N ARG A 2 -11.82 6.46 11.90
CA ARG A 2 -12.93 6.78 10.99
C ARG A 2 -13.04 5.71 9.89
N SER A 3 -14.24 5.37 9.44
CA SER A 3 -14.48 4.32 8.44
C SER A 3 -13.78 4.62 7.11
N GLU A 4 -13.67 5.89 6.73
CA GLU A 4 -13.02 6.36 5.52
C GLU A 4 -11.50 6.11 5.55
N VAL A 5 -10.88 6.25 6.73
CA VAL A 5 -9.45 5.96 6.93
C VAL A 5 -9.19 4.46 6.79
N ILE A 6 -10.05 3.63 7.38
CA ILE A 6 -9.93 2.17 7.29
C ILE A 6 -10.12 1.72 5.84
N ALA A 7 -11.14 2.22 5.15
CA ALA A 7 -11.41 1.92 3.75
C ALA A 7 -10.26 2.38 2.84
N GLY A 8 -9.70 3.57 3.06
CA GLY A 8 -8.52 4.08 2.35
C GLY A 8 -7.30 3.20 2.54
N ASN A 9 -7.02 2.77 3.77
CA ASN A 9 -5.90 1.88 4.07
C ASN A 9 -6.10 0.49 3.45
N PHE A 10 -7.32 -0.04 3.43
CA PHE A 10 -7.63 -1.29 2.76
C PHE A 10 -7.40 -1.17 1.25
N ALA A 11 -7.95 -0.13 0.60
CA ALA A 11 -7.75 0.13 -0.81
C ALA A 11 -6.26 0.28 -1.17
N ALA A 12 -5.49 0.97 -0.33
CA ALA A 12 -4.05 1.12 -0.49
C ALA A 12 -3.33 -0.24 -0.48
N LYS A 13 -3.57 -1.07 0.53
CA LYS A 13 -2.91 -2.37 0.66
C LYS A 13 -3.27 -3.31 -0.49
N GLU A 14 -4.53 -3.28 -0.95
CA GLU A 14 -4.98 -4.00 -2.14
C GLU A 14 -4.25 -3.53 -3.41
N ALA A 15 -4.19 -2.22 -3.64
CA ALA A 15 -3.52 -1.64 -4.80
C ALA A 15 -2.02 -2.00 -4.83
N ILE A 16 -1.35 -1.90 -3.67
CA ILE A 16 0.05 -2.29 -3.52
C ILE A 16 0.21 -3.79 -3.81
N SER A 17 -0.60 -4.65 -3.21
CA SER A 17 -0.50 -6.11 -3.44
C SER A 17 -0.59 -6.48 -4.92
N LYS A 18 -1.42 -5.76 -5.68
CA LYS A 18 -1.58 -5.94 -7.12
C LYS A 18 -0.38 -5.39 -7.90
N SER A 19 0.20 -4.26 -7.50
CA SER A 19 1.41 -3.72 -8.13
C SER A 19 2.65 -4.58 -7.91
N LEU A 20 2.70 -5.36 -6.82
CA LEU A 20 3.75 -6.37 -6.60
C LEU A 20 3.66 -7.57 -7.56
N GLY A 21 2.56 -7.69 -8.34
CA GLY A 21 2.36 -8.77 -9.31
C GLY A 21 1.83 -10.09 -8.72
N THR A 22 1.76 -10.22 -7.39
CA THR A 22 1.31 -11.45 -6.72
C THR A 22 -0.13 -11.38 -6.18
N GLY A 23 -0.67 -10.18 -6.01
CA GLY A 23 -1.89 -9.97 -5.22
C GLY A 23 -1.63 -10.28 -3.73
N ILE A 24 -2.64 -10.69 -2.98
CA ILE A 24 -2.52 -11.05 -1.54
C ILE A 24 -2.02 -12.50 -1.36
N ARG A 25 -1.15 -12.99 -2.25
CA ARG A 25 -0.64 -14.37 -2.23
C ARG A 25 0.83 -14.36 -1.80
N GLY A 26 1.17 -15.20 -0.83
CA GLY A 26 2.53 -15.29 -0.29
C GLY A 26 2.84 -14.30 0.84
N PHE A 27 1.92 -13.37 1.13
CA PHE A 27 1.96 -12.49 2.28
C PHE A 27 0.55 -12.05 2.68
N SER A 28 0.38 -11.50 3.88
CA SER A 28 -0.87 -10.95 4.39
C SER A 28 -0.89 -9.42 4.31
N LEU A 29 -2.06 -8.80 4.20
CA LEU A 29 -2.21 -7.32 4.23
C LEU A 29 -1.62 -6.67 5.49
N LYS A 30 -1.44 -7.42 6.59
CA LYS A 30 -0.76 -6.92 7.80
C LYS A 30 0.73 -6.68 7.60
N GLU A 31 1.33 -7.29 6.59
CA GLU A 31 2.75 -7.15 6.24
C GLU A 31 3.03 -5.91 5.37
N ILE A 32 1.98 -5.21 4.96
CA ILE A 32 2.07 -3.89 4.31
C ILE A 32 1.63 -2.85 5.34
N GLU A 33 2.53 -1.95 5.72
CA GLU A 33 2.21 -0.83 6.59
C GLU A 33 2.09 0.44 5.76
N VAL A 34 1.00 1.20 5.96
CA VAL A 34 0.76 2.48 5.30
C VAL A 34 0.68 3.54 6.39
N LEU A 35 1.78 4.27 6.56
CA LEU A 35 1.91 5.39 7.48
C LEU A 35 1.71 6.70 6.72
N ARG A 36 1.68 7.82 7.43
CA ARG A 36 1.61 9.16 6.87
C ARG A 36 2.65 10.05 7.53
N ASP A 37 3.28 10.93 6.76
CA ASP A 37 4.11 12.00 7.33
C ASP A 37 3.26 13.11 7.96
N ASP A 38 3.93 14.14 8.49
CA ASP A 38 3.29 15.29 9.13
C ASP A 38 2.37 16.09 8.19
N LEU A 39 2.57 15.97 6.87
CA LEU A 39 1.73 16.61 5.85
C LEU A 39 0.66 15.66 5.29
N GLY A 40 0.58 14.43 5.81
CA GLY A 40 -0.42 13.44 5.43
C GLY A 40 -0.05 12.59 4.21
N LYS A 41 1.15 12.76 3.63
CA LYS A 41 1.63 11.96 2.49
C LYS A 41 1.83 10.52 2.94
N PRO A 42 1.31 9.53 2.18
CA PRO A 42 1.47 8.14 2.57
C PRO A 42 2.92 7.64 2.39
N ILE A 43 3.39 6.88 3.36
CA ILE A 43 4.69 6.19 3.36
C ILE A 43 4.41 4.69 3.57
N VAL A 44 5.03 3.84 2.76
CA VAL A 44 4.80 2.39 2.80
C VAL A 44 6.03 1.67 3.33
N PHE A 45 5.81 0.75 4.26
CA PHE A 45 6.80 -0.20 4.74
C PHE A 45 6.34 -1.62 4.47
N PHE A 46 7.30 -2.49 4.17
CA PHE A 46 7.08 -3.89 3.91
C PHE A 46 7.74 -4.74 4.98
N SER A 47 7.17 -5.92 5.25
CA SER A 47 7.85 -6.95 6.03
C SER A 47 9.06 -7.50 5.26
N ASP A 48 10.02 -8.09 5.99
CA ASP A 48 11.16 -8.81 5.40
C ASP A 48 10.74 -9.90 4.40
N ASN A 49 9.55 -10.49 4.58
CA ASN A 49 9.01 -11.51 3.69
C ASN A 49 8.65 -10.93 2.32
N ILE A 50 7.99 -9.76 2.29
CA ILE A 50 7.66 -9.07 1.05
C ILE A 50 8.94 -8.57 0.37
N GLU A 51 9.89 -7.99 1.12
CA GLU A 51 11.17 -7.54 0.53
C GLU A 51 11.94 -8.69 -0.14
N LYS A 52 11.94 -9.90 0.46
CA LYS A 52 12.54 -11.09 -0.17
C LYS A 52 11.82 -11.53 -1.45
N LEU A 53 10.51 -11.35 -1.50
CA LEU A 53 9.69 -11.74 -2.66
C LEU A 53 9.97 -10.86 -3.88
N ILE A 54 10.12 -9.54 -3.66
CA ILE A 54 10.22 -8.54 -4.73
C ILE A 54 11.67 -8.11 -5.02
N GLY A 55 12.63 -8.53 -4.20
CA GLY A 55 14.03 -8.14 -4.33
C GLY A 55 14.31 -6.77 -3.70
N LYS A 56 15.43 -6.12 -4.05
CA LYS A 56 15.75 -4.75 -3.64
C LYS A 56 15.79 -3.83 -4.85
N GLY A 57 15.70 -2.53 -4.62
CA GLY A 57 15.84 -1.53 -5.69
C GLY A 57 14.53 -1.18 -6.39
N TYR A 58 13.42 -1.16 -5.65
CA TYR A 58 12.15 -0.65 -6.15
C TYR A 58 11.78 0.64 -5.41
N LYS A 59 11.02 1.47 -6.11
CA LYS A 59 10.39 2.66 -5.56
C LYS A 59 8.88 2.51 -5.70
N LEU A 60 8.17 2.78 -4.59
CA LEU A 60 6.71 2.71 -4.55
C LEU A 60 6.14 4.11 -4.39
N ASN A 61 5.29 4.52 -5.33
CA ASN A 61 4.50 5.73 -5.25
C ASN A 61 3.04 5.36 -4.98
N LEU A 62 2.42 5.98 -3.98
CA LEU A 62 1.06 5.68 -3.55
C LEU A 62 0.23 6.96 -3.43
N SER A 63 -0.99 6.92 -3.96
CA SER A 63 -2.02 7.93 -3.75
C SER A 63 -3.29 7.28 -3.20
N ILE A 64 -3.95 7.94 -2.26
CA ILE A 64 -5.17 7.47 -1.60
C ILE A 64 -6.18 8.61 -1.61
N SER A 65 -7.39 8.33 -2.08
CA SER A 65 -8.52 9.26 -2.01
C SER A 65 -9.76 8.54 -1.50
N HIS A 66 -10.63 9.25 -0.78
CA HIS A 66 -11.88 8.71 -0.30
C HIS A 66 -12.95 9.79 -0.22
N ASN A 67 -14.19 9.38 -0.29
CA ASN A 67 -15.36 10.19 0.00
C ASN A 67 -16.28 9.42 0.97
N ASN A 68 -17.53 9.88 1.14
CA ASN A 68 -18.47 9.27 2.08
C ASN A 68 -18.91 7.84 1.69
N THR A 69 -18.73 7.42 0.43
CA THR A 69 -19.26 6.16 -0.09
C THR A 69 -18.20 5.23 -0.67
N SER A 70 -17.01 5.74 -1.00
CA SER A 70 -15.94 4.95 -1.61
C SER A 70 -14.54 5.41 -1.20
N ALA A 71 -13.59 4.47 -1.33
CA ALA A 71 -12.17 4.73 -1.22
C ALA A 71 -11.45 4.14 -2.43
N ILE A 72 -10.45 4.85 -2.93
CA ILE A 72 -9.63 4.44 -4.06
C ILE A 72 -8.15 4.65 -3.71
N ALA A 73 -7.30 3.76 -4.19
CA ALA A 73 -5.87 3.92 -4.12
C ALA A 73 -5.22 3.56 -5.46
N PHE A 74 -4.11 4.24 -5.74
CA PHE A 74 -3.32 4.03 -6.94
C PHE A 74 -1.86 3.84 -6.53
N ALA A 75 -1.27 2.71 -6.93
CA ALA A 75 0.09 2.32 -6.58
C ALA A 75 0.91 2.10 -7.85
N ILE A 76 2.10 2.70 -7.91
CA ILE A 76 3.12 2.45 -8.93
C ILE A 76 4.33 1.85 -8.22
N LEU A 77 4.73 0.65 -8.64
CA LEU A 77 5.99 0.04 -8.27
C LEU A 77 6.93 0.14 -9.48
N GLU A 78 8.04 0.85 -9.34
CA GLU A 78 9.04 1.06 -10.40
C GLU A 78 10.42 0.55 -9.94
N GLU A 79 11.20 -0.04 -10.85
CA GLU A 79 12.62 -0.31 -10.59
C GLU A 79 13.38 1.02 -10.46
N SER A 80 14.33 1.07 -9.52
CA SER A 80 15.18 2.24 -9.24
C SER A 80 16.53 2.16 -9.93
#